data_AF-A0A3M1ZKR8-F1
#
_entry.id   AF-A0A3M1ZKR8-F1
#
_cell.length_a   1.000
_cell.length_b   1.000
_cell.length_c   1.000
_cell.angle_alpha   90.00
_cell.angle_beta   90.00
_cell.angle_gamma   90.00
#
_symmetry.space_group_name_H-M   'P 1'
#
loop_
_entity.id
_entity.type
_entity.pdbx_description
1 polymer ?
#
loop_
_entity_poly.entity_id
_entity_poly.type
_entity_poly.pdbx_seq_one_letter_code
_entity_poly.pdbx_strand_id
1 'polypeptide(L)'
;YYEDLDWSIRLREAGYKLRLVANAHLYHRVSFSSGGTETPLKLYHQAKSSVIFFRRHAHKGAPYLILLYRTGSTLKRLFRLLSRGKVKSAIAYLRGLKDGWHAANTKKG
;
A
#
# COMPACT_ATOMS: atom_id res chain seq x y z
N TYR A 1 1.15 -5.24 3.40
CA TYR A 1 1.88 -4.58 2.28
C TYR A 1 2.58 -3.28 2.68
N TYR A 2 1.99 -2.41 3.51
CA TYR A 2 2.66 -1.17 3.97
C TYR A 2 3.17 -1.25 5.41
N GLU A 3 3.12 -2.44 6.02
CA GLU A 3 3.47 -2.64 7.43
C GLU A 3 4.96 -2.45 7.67
N ASP A 4 5.81 -3.00 6.81
CA ASP A 4 7.28 -2.85 6.93
C ASP A 4 7.71 -1.38 6.80
N LEU A 5 7.04 -0.63 5.92
CA LEU A 5 7.30 0.80 5.76
C LEU A 5 6.78 1.62 6.95
N ASP A 6 5.60 1.30 7.49
CA ASP A 6 5.06 1.90 8.72
C ASP A 6 6.03 1.67 9.89
N TRP A 7 6.50 0.44 10.05
CA TRP A 7 7.51 0.07 11.05
C TRP A 7 8.82 0.84 10.87
N SER A 8 9.33 0.90 9.64
CA SER A 8 10.57 1.61 9.33
C SER A 8 10.48 3.11 9.69
N ILE A 9 9.35 3.76 9.37
CA ILE A 9 9.13 5.16 9.73
C ILE A 9 9.08 5.33 11.25
N ARG A 10 8.33 4.48 11.95
CA ARG A 10 8.23 4.54 13.43
C ARG A 10 9.58 4.32 14.12
N LEU A 11 10.39 3.38 13.64
CA LEU A 11 11.74 3.16 14.17
C LEU A 11 12.61 4.41 13.98
N ARG A 12 12.54 5.04 12.81
CA ARG A 12 13.29 6.28 12.56
C ARG A 12 12.82 7.43 13.44
N GLU A 13 11.52 7.56 13.65
CA GLU A 13 10.92 8.55 14.55
C GLU A 13 11.29 8.33 16.01
N ALA A 14 11.51 7.08 16.42
CA ALA A 14 12.02 6.72 17.73
C ALA A 14 13.56 6.87 17.86
N GLY A 15 14.24 7.45 16.87
CA GLY A 15 15.68 7.73 16.90
C GLY A 15 16.59 6.60 16.42
N TYR A 16 16.03 5.48 15.93
CA TYR A 16 16.83 4.37 15.42
C TYR A 16 17.32 4.62 13.99
N LYS A 17 18.55 4.17 13.69
CA LYS A 17 19.14 4.23 12.34
C LYS A 17 18.88 2.92 11.61
N LEU A 18 18.17 2.99 10.48
CA LEU A 18 18.01 1.86 9.57
C LEU A 18 19.22 1.79 8.62
N ARG A 19 19.90 0.65 8.57
CA ARG A 19 21.08 0.42 7.73
C ARG A 19 20.82 -0.76 6.79
N LEU A 20 21.19 -0.59 5.52
CA LEU A 20 21.25 -1.69 4.56
C LEU A 20 22.65 -2.31 4.61
N VAL A 21 22.72 -3.62 4.83
CA VAL A 21 23.99 -4.37 4.79
C VAL A 21 24.07 -5.09 3.45
N ALA A 22 24.70 -4.45 2.46
CA ALA A 22 24.75 -4.97 1.08
C ALA A 22 25.45 -6.33 0.95
N ASN A 23 26.36 -6.66 1.87
CA ASN A 23 27.11 -7.91 1.85
C ASN A 23 26.35 -9.10 2.46
N ALA A 24 25.21 -8.86 3.12
CA ALA A 24 24.38 -9.91 3.68
C ALA A 24 23.40 -10.43 2.62
N HIS A 25 23.50 -11.72 2.29
CA HIS A 25 22.63 -12.37 1.31
C HIS A 25 21.60 -13.25 2.01
N LEU A 26 20.31 -13.02 1.73
CA LEU A 26 19.20 -13.86 2.18
C LEU A 26 18.37 -14.25 0.96
N TYR A 27 18.22 -15.54 0.72
CA TYR A 27 17.40 -16.05 -0.37
C TYR A 27 15.93 -16.11 0.05
N HIS A 28 15.08 -15.39 -0.67
CA HIS A 28 13.63 -15.45 -0.49
C HIS A 28 12.96 -15.91 -1.77
N ARG A 29 12.10 -16.93 -1.67
CA ARG A 29 11.34 -17.43 -2.82
C ARG A 29 10.25 -16.41 -3.16
N VAL A 30 10.45 -15.68 -4.26
CA VAL A 30 9.51 -14.61 -4.67
C VAL A 30 8.13 -15.22 -4.93
N SER A 31 7.16 -14.75 -4.14
CA SER A 31 5.73 -15.13 -4.09
C SER A 31 5.14 -15.84 -5.33
N PHE A 32 5.42 -17.13 -5.46
CA PHE A 32 4.68 -18.05 -6.34
C PHE A 32 3.42 -18.55 -5.65
N SER A 33 3.44 -18.70 -4.31
CA SER A 33 2.32 -19.27 -3.53
C SER A 33 1.09 -18.35 -3.40
N SER A 34 1.21 -17.05 -3.69
CA SER A 34 0.10 -16.09 -3.54
C SER A 34 -0.84 -16.02 -4.75
N GLY A 35 -0.70 -16.90 -5.74
CA GLY A 35 -1.52 -16.92 -6.96
C GLY A 35 -1.22 -15.79 -7.95
N GLY A 36 -0.07 -15.11 -7.81
CA GLY A 36 0.37 -14.00 -8.66
C GLY A 36 0.25 -12.61 -8.01
N THR A 37 0.62 -11.58 -8.77
CA THR A 37 0.72 -10.19 -8.27
C THR A 37 -0.58 -9.40 -8.36
N GLU A 38 -1.55 -9.85 -9.15
CA GLU A 38 -2.80 -9.15 -9.45
C GLU A 38 -4.05 -9.92 -9.01
N THR A 39 -3.94 -10.74 -7.96
CA THR A 39 -5.09 -11.44 -7.38
C THR A 39 -6.02 -10.46 -6.64
N PRO A 40 -7.34 -10.69 -6.64
CA PRO A 40 -8.29 -9.79 -5.99
C PRO A 40 -7.99 -9.54 -4.51
N LEU A 41 -7.67 -10.60 -3.76
CA LEU A 41 -7.35 -10.53 -2.33
C LEU A 41 -6.11 -9.65 -2.07
N LYS A 42 -5.03 -9.90 -2.83
CA LYS A 42 -3.79 -9.14 -2.73
C LYS A 42 -4.02 -7.65 -3.02
N LEU A 43 -4.78 -7.34 -4.07
CA LEU A 43 -5.09 -5.97 -4.46
C LEU A 43 -5.98 -5.25 -3.43
N TYR A 44 -6.96 -5.95 -2.86
CA TYR A 44 -7.78 -5.44 -1.76
C TYR A 44 -6.93 -5.04 -0.56
N HIS A 45 -6.10 -5.96 -0.04
CA HIS A 45 -5.26 -5.69 1.12
C HIS A 45 -4.22 -4.61 0.82
N GLN A 46 -3.62 -4.62 -0.37
CA GLN A 46 -2.67 -3.59 -0.75
C GLN A 46 -3.31 -2.20 -0.81
N ALA A 47 -4.52 -2.09 -1.38
CA ALA A 47 -5.25 -0.83 -1.45
C ALA A 47 -5.63 -0.33 -0.06
N LYS A 48 -6.19 -1.20 0.78
CA LYS A 48 -6.58 -0.89 2.17
C LYS A 48 -5.38 -0.42 3.00
N SER A 49 -4.29 -1.18 2.99
CA SER A 49 -3.07 -0.81 3.71
C SER A 49 -2.49 0.52 3.21
N SER A 50 -2.58 0.80 1.90
CA SER A 50 -2.07 2.06 1.35
C SER A 50 -2.79 3.27 1.94
N VAL A 51 -4.13 3.23 1.99
CA VAL A 51 -4.93 4.35 2.52
C VAL A 51 -4.61 4.59 4.00
N ILE A 52 -4.55 3.51 4.79
CA ILE A 52 -4.20 3.60 6.22
C ILE A 52 -2.81 4.21 6.40
N PHE A 53 -1.83 3.76 5.63
CA PHE A 53 -0.46 4.25 5.69
C PHE A 53 -0.36 5.74 5.34
N PHE A 54 -0.90 6.15 4.19
CA PHE A 54 -0.85 7.55 3.78
C PHE A 54 -1.62 8.43 4.74
N ARG A 55 -2.75 8.00 5.29
CA ARG A 55 -3.47 8.80 6.29
C ARG A 55 -2.71 8.98 7.60
N ARG A 56 -1.89 8.00 8.01
CA ARG A 56 -1.04 8.12 9.20
C ARG A 56 0.16 9.05 8.97
N HIS A 57 0.76 9.01 7.78
CA HIS A 57 2.06 9.64 7.54
C HIS A 57 2.02 10.89 6.63
N ALA A 58 0.98 11.10 5.84
CA ALA A 58 0.89 12.21 4.87
C ALA A 58 0.79 13.59 5.52
N HIS A 59 0.44 13.66 6.81
CA HIS A 59 0.40 14.91 7.57
C HIS A 59 1.79 15.53 7.81
N LYS A 60 2.87 14.74 7.69
CA LYS A 60 4.25 15.18 7.95
C LYS A 60 4.94 15.83 6.74
N GLY A 61 4.20 16.14 5.67
CA GLY A 61 4.77 16.67 4.42
C GLY A 61 3.75 17.44 3.58
N ALA A 62 3.69 17.17 2.28
CA ALA A 62 2.78 17.83 1.33
C ALA A 62 1.53 16.96 1.03
N PRO A 63 0.45 17.05 1.84
CA PRO A 63 -0.70 16.16 1.72
C PRO A 63 -1.42 16.27 0.36
N TYR A 64 -1.41 17.45 -0.26
CA TYR A 64 -2.03 17.67 -1.57
C TYR A 64 -1.28 16.93 -2.69
N LEU A 65 0.05 16.98 -2.70
CA LEU A 65 0.87 16.26 -3.68
C LEU A 65 0.69 14.74 -3.53
N ILE A 66 0.60 14.26 -2.28
CA ILE A 66 0.33 12.84 -2.00
C ILE A 66 -1.05 12.45 -2.53
N LEU A 67 -2.07 13.29 -2.33
CA LEU A 67 -3.42 13.04 -2.84
C LEU A 67 -3.43 12.97 -4.37
N LEU A 68 -2.80 13.93 -5.05
CA LEU A 68 -2.70 13.97 -6.51
C LEU A 68 -1.96 12.75 -7.08
N TYR A 69 -0.82 12.40 -6.48
CA TYR A 69 -0.11 11.19 -6.85
C TYR A 69 -0.96 9.94 -6.65
N ARG A 70 -1.72 9.87 -5.55
CA ARG A 70 -2.55 8.72 -5.20
C ARG A 70 -3.73 8.55 -6.13
N THR A 71 -4.40 9.62 -6.52
CA THR A 71 -5.49 9.59 -7.49
C THR A 71 -4.97 9.14 -8.86
N GLY A 72 -3.90 9.75 -9.37
CA GLY A 72 -3.28 9.35 -10.64
C GLY A 72 -2.81 7.89 -10.65
N SER A 73 -2.16 7.44 -9.58
CA SER A 73 -1.72 6.05 -9.43
C SER A 73 -2.89 5.06 -9.40
N THR A 74 -3.99 5.41 -8.74
CA THR A 74 -5.22 4.60 -8.70
C THR A 74 -5.86 4.51 -10.08
N LEU A 75 -6.01 5.63 -10.80
CA LEU A 75 -6.57 5.64 -12.16
C LEU A 75 -5.75 4.77 -13.11
N LYS A 76 -4.42 4.95 -13.13
CA LYS A 76 -3.51 4.14 -13.93
C LYS A 76 -3.65 2.64 -13.63
N ARG A 77 -3.83 2.28 -12.36
CA ARG A 77 -3.96 0.88 -11.93
C ARG A 77 -5.31 0.28 -12.31
N LEU A 78 -6.40 1.03 -12.17
CA LEU A 78 -7.72 0.60 -12.62
C LEU A 78 -7.75 0.42 -14.13
N PHE A 79 -7.21 1.37 -14.89
CA PHE A 79 -7.10 1.27 -16.34
C PHE A 79 -6.34 0.01 -16.77
N ARG A 80 -5.21 -0.30 -16.12
CA ARG A 80 -4.45 -1.52 -16.37
C ARG A 80 -5.24 -2.79 -16.05
N LEU A 81 -5.98 -2.82 -14.95
CA LEU A 81 -6.77 -3.99 -14.56
C LEU A 81 -7.94 -4.22 -15.52
N LEU A 82 -8.62 -3.14 -15.94
CA LEU A 82 -9.74 -3.20 -16.88
C LEU A 82 -9.29 -3.59 -18.29
N SER A 83 -8.21 -3.00 -18.80
CA SER A 83 -7.63 -3.37 -20.11
C SER A 83 -7.17 -4.83 -20.19
N ARG A 84 -6.95 -5.48 -19.04
CA ARG A 84 -6.61 -6.91 -18.93
C ARG A 84 -7.80 -7.80 -18.59
N GLY A 85 -9.03 -7.27 -18.61
CA GLY A 85 -10.25 -8.02 -18.27
C GLY A 85 -10.38 -8.42 -16.80
N LYS A 86 -9.53 -7.92 -15.90
CA LYS A 86 -9.50 -8.32 -14.48
C LYS A 86 -10.49 -7.52 -13.64
N VAL A 87 -11.78 -7.58 -13.99
CA VAL A 87 -12.85 -6.81 -13.35
C VAL A 87 -12.98 -7.13 -11.86
N LYS A 88 -12.91 -8.40 -11.46
CA LYS A 88 -12.96 -8.82 -10.05
C LYS A 88 -11.84 -8.19 -9.22
N SER A 89 -10.63 -8.11 -9.79
CA SER A 89 -9.48 -7.47 -9.16
C SER A 89 -9.63 -5.95 -9.05
N ALA A 90 -10.23 -5.30 -10.05
CA ALA A 90 -10.53 -3.86 -10.00
C ALA A 90 -11.56 -3.54 -8.91
N ILE A 91 -12.64 -4.32 -8.81
CA ILE A 91 -13.66 -4.18 -7.75
C ILE A 91 -13.02 -4.39 -6.37
N ALA A 92 -12.20 -5.43 -6.21
CA ALA A 92 -11.50 -5.69 -4.95
C ALA A 92 -10.55 -4.55 -4.56
N TYR A 93 -9.83 -3.98 -5.52
CA TYR A 93 -8.98 -2.80 -5.29
C TYR A 93 -9.79 -1.59 -4.82
N LEU A 94 -10.93 -1.28 -5.47
CA LEU A 94 -11.82 -0.18 -5.06
C LEU A 94 -12.42 -0.40 -3.67
N ARG A 95 -12.88 -1.63 -3.38
CA ARG A 95 -13.36 -2.01 -2.03
C ARG A 95 -12.27 -1.79 -0.98
N GLY A 96 -11.03 -2.17 -1.28
CA GLY A 96 -9.90 -1.96 -0.38
C GLY A 96 -9.64 -0.48 -0.11
N LEU A 97 -9.73 0.39 -1.12
CA LEU A 97 -9.62 1.84 -0.94
C LEU A 97 -10.71 2.39 -0.01
N LYS A 98 -11.97 1.99 -0.23
CA LYS A 98 -13.12 2.41 0.61
C LYS A 98 -12.96 1.95 2.05
N ASP A 99 -12.69 0.67 2.26
CA ASP A 99 -12.53 0.11 3.62
C ASP A 99 -11.33 0.72 4.34
N GLY A 100 -10.24 0.97 3.61
CA GLY A 100 -9.07 1.65 4.15
C GLY A 100 -9.39 3.08 4.60
N TRP A 101 -10.25 3.78 3.88
CA TRP A 101 -10.71 5.11 4.26
C TRP A 101 -11.53 5.08 5.55
N HIS A 102 -12.50 4.17 5.66
CA HIS A 102 -13.30 4.00 6.89
C HIS A 102 -12.43 3.58 8.08
N ALA A 103 -11.55 2.59 7.90
CA ALA A 103 -10.67 2.09 8.96
C ALA A 103 -9.65 3.13 9.47
N ALA A 104 -9.27 4.09 8.62
CA ALA A 104 -8.41 5.19 9.03
C ALA A 104 -9.18 6.31 9.77
N ASN A 105 -10.50 6.41 9.59
CA ASN A 105 -11.35 7.34 10.33
C ASN A 105 -11.68 6.83 11.74
N THR A 106 -11.81 5.52 11.93
CA THR A 106 -12.19 4.94 13.23
C THR A 106 -11.06 4.95 14.26
N LYS A 107 -9.78 5.09 13.86
CA LYS A 107 -8.63 5.20 14.77
C LYS A 107 -8.30 6.64 15.20
N LYS A 108 -9.20 7.60 14.98
CA LYS A 108 -9.05 9.00 15.43
C LYS A 108 -9.84 9.34 16.71
N GLY A 109 -10.42 8.33 17.38
CA GLY A 109 -11.00 8.45 18.72
C GLY A 109 -10.01 8.00 19.78
#